data_AF-A0A444VMV6-F1
#
_entry.id   AF-A0A444VMV6-F1
#
_cell.length_a   1.000
_cell.length_b   1.000
_cell.length_c   1.000
_cell.angle_alpha   90.00
_cell.angle_beta   90.00
_cell.angle_gamma   90.00
#
_symmetry.space_group_name_H-M   'P 1'
#
loop_
_entity.id
_entity.type
_entity.pdbx_description
1 polymer ?
#
loop_
_entity_poly.entity_id
_entity_poly.type
_entity_poly.pdbx_seq_one_letter_code
_entity_poly.pdbx_strand_id
1 'polypeptide(L)'
;MVKSVHFDLKSKKYKMEYSVGPIHIGRWKKLPEVKYVSVFKQPKTNGEFTYDVNLWYANNRHFNVYENSFMEPSYNMGLHIAKSLRVDLLDATDPYDKKWVETKPQ
;
A
#
# COMPACT_ATOMS: atom_id res chain seq x y z
N MET A 1 15.93 -4.75 -16.37
CA MET A 1 15.03 -3.57 -16.18
C MET A 1 14.29 -3.76 -14.88
N VAL A 2 14.27 -2.75 -14.00
CA VAL A 2 13.54 -2.79 -12.72
C VAL A 2 12.38 -1.80 -12.79
N LYS A 3 11.20 -2.20 -12.30
CA LYS A 3 10.03 -1.33 -12.16
C LYS A 3 9.85 -0.97 -10.68
N SER A 4 9.80 0.32 -10.39
CA SER A 4 9.57 0.86 -9.05
C SER A 4 8.33 1.75 -9.05
N VAL A 5 7.63 1.81 -7.93
CA VAL A 5 6.54 2.77 -7.72
C VAL A 5 6.92 3.64 -6.53
N HIS A 6 6.98 4.95 -6.78
CA HIS A 6 7.28 5.96 -5.76
C HIS A 6 5.99 6.67 -5.38
N PHE A 7 5.81 6.94 -4.08
CA PHE A 7 4.65 7.65 -3.56
C PHE A 7 5.07 8.92 -2.84
N ASP A 8 4.37 10.01 -3.14
CA ASP A 8 4.36 11.21 -2.33
C ASP A 8 2.95 11.37 -1.77
N LEU A 9 2.76 10.84 -0.56
CA LEU A 9 1.46 10.82 0.12
C LEU A 9 1.02 12.22 0.57
N LYS A 10 1.98 13.13 0.83
CA LYS A 10 1.71 14.51 1.23
C LYS A 10 1.14 15.31 0.07
N SER A 11 1.77 15.23 -1.11
CA SER A 11 1.27 15.91 -2.32
C SER A 11 0.25 15.09 -3.11
N LYS A 12 -0.08 13.88 -2.63
CA LYS A 12 -0.99 12.91 -3.28
C LYS A 12 -0.57 12.65 -4.72
N LYS A 13 0.69 12.24 -4.92
CA LYS A 13 1.26 11.87 -6.22
C LYS A 13 1.92 10.51 -6.17
N TYR A 14 2.05 9.89 -7.34
CA TYR A 14 2.83 8.67 -7.53
C TYR A 14 3.65 8.76 -8.82
N LYS A 15 4.75 8.01 -8.88
CA LYS A 15 5.60 7.88 -10.07
C LYS A 15 5.91 6.40 -10.29
N MET A 16 5.48 5.87 -11.44
CA MET A 16 6.02 4.61 -11.93
C MET A 16 7.34 4.91 -12.64
N GLU A 17 8.39 4.24 -12.22
CA GLU A 17 9.75 4.42 -12.72
C GLU A 17 10.30 3.10 -13.26
N TYR A 18 10.89 3.15 -14.45
CA TYR A 18 11.57 2.04 -15.08
C TYR A 18 13.06 2.35 -15.14
N SER A 19 13.89 1.41 -14.66
CA SER A 19 15.33 1.60 -14.53
C SER A 19 16.11 0.55 -15.30
N VAL A 20 17.17 0.99 -16.01
CA VAL A 20 18.15 0.13 -16.71
C VAL A 20 19.54 0.66 -16.38
N GLY A 21 20.26 -0.02 -15.49
CA GLY A 21 21.53 0.48 -14.95
C GLY A 21 21.34 1.84 -14.25
N PRO A 22 22.17 2.86 -14.54
CA PRO A 22 22.05 4.19 -13.92
C PRO A 22 20.93 5.07 -14.51
N ILE A 23 20.23 4.60 -15.55
CA ILE A 23 19.18 5.38 -16.23
C ILE A 23 17.83 5.06 -15.60
N HIS A 24 17.13 6.09 -15.14
CA HIS A 24 15.81 6.01 -14.52
C HIS A 24 14.80 6.88 -15.29
N ILE A 25 13.68 6.29 -15.71
CA ILE A 25 12.65 6.98 -16.51
C ILE A 25 11.28 6.83 -15.81
N GLY A 26 10.67 7.95 -15.46
CA GLY A 26 9.33 8.00 -14.86
C GLY A 26 8.81 9.43 -14.75
N ARG A 27 7.49 9.59 -14.65
CA ARG A 27 6.85 10.90 -14.44
C ARG A 27 5.88 10.85 -13.26
N TRP A 28 5.90 11.90 -12.45
CA TRP A 28 4.92 12.09 -11.39
C TRP A 28 3.52 12.32 -11.96
N LYS A 29 2.55 11.61 -11.39
CA LYS A 29 1.12 11.70 -11.71
C LYS A 29 0.33 11.92 -10.43
N LYS A 30 -0.86 12.54 -10.55
CA LYS A 30 -1.80 12.66 -9.43
C LYS A 30 -2.22 11.26 -8.97
N LEU A 31 -2.17 11.02 -7.66
CA LEU A 31 -2.68 9.79 -7.06
C LEU A 31 -4.20 9.76 -7.27
N PRO A 32 -4.76 8.64 -7.76
CA PRO A 32 -6.21 8.45 -7.79
C PRO A 32 -6.82 8.62 -6.39
N GLU A 33 -8.13 8.86 -6.34
CA GLU A 33 -8.84 8.87 -5.07
C GLU A 33 -8.74 7.50 -4.40
N VAL A 34 -7.96 7.43 -3.32
CA VAL A 34 -7.82 6.24 -2.49
C VAL A 34 -9.06 6.16 -1.61
N LYS A 35 -9.74 5.00 -1.66
CA LYS A 35 -10.93 4.73 -0.85
C LYS A 35 -10.57 4.27 0.55
N TYR A 36 -9.59 3.38 0.65
CA TYR A 36 -9.08 2.84 1.91
C TYR A 36 -7.68 2.23 1.72
N VAL A 37 -7.00 1.99 2.84
CA VAL A 37 -5.76 1.21 2.91
C VAL A 37 -6.10 -0.16 3.48
N SER A 38 -5.45 -1.23 3.04
CA SER A 38 -5.56 -2.54 3.73
C SER A 38 -4.21 -3.11 4.07
N VAL A 39 -4.14 -3.84 5.17
CA VAL A 39 -2.99 -4.70 5.52
C VAL A 39 -3.52 -6.13 5.56
N PHE A 40 -2.93 -7.05 4.81
CA PHE A 40 -3.43 -8.42 4.75
C PHE A 40 -2.31 -9.45 4.68
N LYS A 41 -2.59 -10.65 5.20
CA LYS A 41 -1.67 -11.78 5.12
C LYS A 41 -1.76 -12.42 3.73
N GLN A 42 -0.64 -12.46 3.02
CA GLN A 42 -0.52 -13.03 1.68
C GLN A 42 0.32 -14.32 1.74
N PRO A 43 -0.28 -15.49 1.52
CA PRO A 43 0.48 -16.74 1.36
C PRO A 43 1.36 -16.68 0.11
N LYS A 44 2.58 -17.21 0.22
CA LYS A 44 3.51 -17.43 -0.89
C LYS A 44 3.50 -18.91 -1.29
N THR A 45 3.98 -19.21 -2.50
CA THR A 45 3.95 -20.56 -3.07
C THR A 45 4.86 -21.57 -2.35
N ASN A 46 5.86 -21.09 -1.62
CA ASN A 46 6.80 -21.89 -0.83
C ASN A 46 6.28 -22.22 0.59
N GLY A 47 5.03 -21.86 0.92
CA GLY A 47 4.45 -22.05 2.25
C GLY A 47 4.76 -20.94 3.26
N GLU A 48 5.57 -19.95 2.87
CA GLU A 48 5.77 -18.74 3.67
C GLU A 48 4.59 -17.76 3.49
N PHE A 49 4.61 -16.66 4.23
CA PHE A 49 3.65 -15.59 4.09
C PHE A 49 4.32 -14.22 4.24
N THR A 50 3.74 -13.24 3.57
CA THR A 50 4.04 -11.83 3.79
C THR A 50 2.81 -11.10 4.29
N TYR A 51 3.03 -9.88 4.76
CA TYR A 51 2.01 -8.92 5.06
C TYR A 51 2.14 -7.77 4.07
N ASP A 52 1.09 -7.59 3.29
CA ASP A 52 1.06 -6.68 2.16
C ASP A 52 0.18 -5.48 2.51
N VAL A 53 0.63 -4.28 2.12
CA VAL A 53 -0.11 -3.03 2.30
C VAL A 53 -0.59 -2.53 0.94
N ASN A 54 -1.90 -2.40 0.81
CA ASN A 54 -2.54 -1.97 -0.43
C ASN A 54 -3.25 -0.62 -0.29
N LEU A 55 -3.09 0.23 -1.31
CA LEU A 55 -3.91 1.43 -1.51
C LEU A 55 -5.03 1.11 -2.50
N TRP A 56 -6.26 0.99 -2.03
CA TRP A 56 -7.41 0.66 -2.87
C TRP A 56 -8.00 1.92 -3.50
N TYR A 57 -8.18 1.89 -4.82
CA TYR A 57 -8.75 2.99 -5.60
C TYR A 57 -9.66 2.44 -6.70
N ALA A 58 -10.61 3.25 -7.17
CA ALA A 58 -11.62 2.81 -8.14
C ALA A 58 -12.33 1.50 -7.71
N ASN A 59 -13.04 0.81 -8.59
CA ASN A 59 -13.63 -0.49 -8.26
C ASN A 59 -12.58 -1.60 -8.46
N ASN A 60 -12.14 -2.17 -7.34
CA ASN A 60 -11.24 -3.33 -7.25
C ASN A 60 -9.81 -3.14 -7.82
N ARG A 61 -9.31 -1.90 -7.90
CA ARG A 61 -7.90 -1.64 -8.25
C ARG A 61 -7.13 -1.25 -7.00
N HIS A 62 -5.86 -1.64 -6.94
CA HIS A 62 -4.98 -1.24 -5.84
C HIS A 62 -3.54 -1.08 -6.30
N PHE A 63 -2.77 -0.37 -5.48
CA PHE A 63 -1.31 -0.42 -5.50
C PHE A 63 -0.85 -1.22 -4.29
N ASN A 64 -0.01 -2.23 -4.48
CA ASN A 64 0.80 -2.78 -3.39
C ASN A 64 1.98 -1.83 -3.18
N VAL A 65 2.06 -1.25 -1.97
CA VAL A 65 3.01 -0.18 -1.64
C VAL A 65 4.03 -0.60 -0.60
N TYR A 66 3.82 -1.73 0.06
CA TYR A 66 4.71 -2.28 1.06
C TYR A 66 4.45 -3.78 1.22
N GLU A 67 5.52 -4.57 1.28
CA GLU A 67 5.50 -6.00 1.55
C GLU A 67 6.58 -6.30 2.60
N ASN A 68 6.25 -7.05 3.64
CA ASN A 68 7.21 -7.46 4.66
C ASN A 68 6.82 -8.82 5.26
N SER A 69 7.78 -9.63 5.67
CA SER A 69 7.55 -10.90 6.37
C SER A 69 6.97 -10.73 7.78
N PHE A 70 7.08 -9.54 8.36
CA PHE A 70 6.61 -9.23 9.71
C PHE A 70 5.30 -8.42 9.70
N MET A 71 4.37 -8.83 10.56
CA MET A 71 3.05 -8.22 10.69
C MET A 71 3.13 -6.78 11.19
N GLU A 72 3.79 -6.57 12.32
CA GLU A 72 3.83 -5.27 13.01
C GLU A 72 4.35 -4.12 12.15
N PRO A 73 5.49 -4.23 11.43
CA PRO A 73 5.93 -3.14 10.55
C PRO A 73 4.96 -2.88 9.40
N SER A 74 4.30 -3.91 8.87
CA SER A 74 3.30 -3.78 7.80
C SER A 74 2.05 -3.07 8.29
N TYR A 75 1.57 -3.44 9.48
CA TYR A 75 0.45 -2.79 10.13
C TYR A 75 0.74 -1.30 10.42
N ASN A 76 1.90 -1.01 11.02
CA ASN A 76 2.33 0.35 11.31
C ASN A 76 2.47 1.20 10.04
N MET A 77 2.99 0.62 8.96
CA MET A 77 3.05 1.28 7.65
C MET A 77 1.64 1.57 7.11
N GLY A 78 0.75 0.58 7.12
CA GLY A 78 -0.64 0.76 6.69
C GLY A 78 -1.37 1.86 7.46
N LEU A 79 -1.21 1.88 8.79
CA LEU A 79 -1.78 2.90 9.67
C LEU A 79 -1.21 4.30 9.38
N HIS A 80 0.12 4.41 9.16
CA HIS A 80 0.75 5.67 8.80
C HIS A 80 0.21 6.23 7.47
N ILE A 81 0.03 5.37 6.47
CA ILE A 81 -0.46 5.77 5.16
C ILE A 81 -1.95 6.16 5.22
N ALA A 82 -2.77 5.37 5.91
CA ALA A 82 -4.20 5.65 6.11
C ALA A 82 -4.41 7.04 6.74
N LYS A 83 -3.68 7.34 7.82
CA LYS A 83 -3.68 8.66 8.48
C LYS A 83 -3.24 9.78 7.53
N SER A 84 -2.17 9.56 6.78
CA SER A 84 -1.63 10.55 5.84
C SER A 84 -2.63 10.90 4.72
N LEU A 85 -3.37 9.90 4.25
CA LEU A 85 -4.38 10.06 3.20
C LEU A 85 -5.76 10.45 3.74
N ARG A 86 -5.98 10.37 5.05
CA ARG A 86 -7.27 10.54 5.75
C ARG A 86 -8.35 9.58 5.25
N VAL A 87 -7.99 8.29 5.19
CA VAL A 87 -8.88 7.20 4.79
C VAL A 87 -8.86 6.09 5.85
N ASP A 88 -9.82 5.19 5.81
CA ASP A 88 -9.86 4.11 6.80
C ASP A 88 -8.85 3.01 6.46
N LEU A 89 -8.43 2.28 7.50
CA LEU A 89 -7.58 1.10 7.37
C LEU A 89 -8.44 -0.15 7.53
N LEU A 90 -8.34 -1.08 6.59
CA LEU A 90 -8.85 -2.44 6.71
C LEU A 90 -7.73 -3.34 7.22
N ASP A 91 -7.79 -3.73 8.47
CA ASP A 91 -6.95 -4.79 9.03
C ASP A 91 -7.53 -6.15 8.64
N ALA A 92 -6.83 -6.85 7.76
CA ALA A 92 -7.11 -8.21 7.32
C ALA A 92 -5.88 -9.11 7.51
N THR A 93 -5.06 -8.81 8.53
CA THR A 93 -3.92 -9.64 8.92
C THR A 93 -4.34 -11.02 9.41
N ASP A 94 -5.54 -11.13 9.99
CA ASP A 94 -6.31 -12.37 10.10
C ASP A 94 -7.28 -12.49 8.92
N PRO A 95 -7.11 -13.48 8.03
CA PRO A 95 -8.01 -13.68 6.89
C PRO A 95 -9.48 -13.95 7.28
N TYR A 96 -9.72 -14.47 8.49
CA TYR A 96 -11.05 -14.84 8.99
C TYR A 96 -11.71 -13.73 9.81
N ASP A 97 -10.96 -12.71 10.22
CA ASP A 97 -11.44 -11.62 11.09
C ASP A 97 -10.96 -10.25 10.56
N LYS A 98 -11.72 -9.70 9.62
CA LYS A 98 -11.41 -8.41 8.98
C LYS A 98 -12.03 -7.26 9.75
N LYS A 99 -11.22 -6.29 10.14
CA LYS A 99 -11.61 -5.16 10.99
C LYS A 99 -11.35 -3.83 10.29
N TRP A 100 -12.32 -2.93 10.36
CA TRP A 100 -12.12 -1.54 9.98
C TRP A 100 -11.57 -0.75 11.17
N VAL A 101 -10.48 -0.03 10.93
CA VAL A 101 -9.87 0.90 11.88
C VAL A 101 -10.09 2.30 11.32
N GLU A 102 -10.90 3.08 12.03
CA GLU A 102 -11.12 4.49 11.70
C GLU A 102 -9.83 5.27 11.97
N THR A 103 -9.33 5.95 10.94
CA THR A 103 -8.11 6.78 11.06
C THR A 103 -8.33 8.24 10.69
N LYS A 104 -9.54 8.57 10.25
CA LYS A 104 -9.96 9.95 9.98
C LYS A 104 -10.05 10.71 11.30
N PRO A 105 -9.49 11.92 11.41
CA PRO A 105 -9.86 12.82 12.49
C PRO A 105 -11.36 13.11 12.41
N GLN A 106 -12.05 13.10 13.56
CA GLN A 106 -13.42 13.61 13.68
C GLN A 106 -13.50 15.09 13.28
#